data_AF-A0AAD8MJG2-F1
#
_entry.id   AF-A0AAD8MJG2-F1
#
_cell.length_a   1.000
_cell.length_b   1.000
_cell.length_c   1.000
_cell.angle_alpha   90.00
_cell.angle_beta   90.00
_cell.angle_gamma   90.00
#
_symmetry.space_group_name_H-M   'P 1'
#
loop_
_entity.id
_entity.type
_entity.pdbx_description
1 polymer ?
#
loop_
_entity_poly.entity_id
_entity_poly.type
_entity_poly.pdbx_seq_one_letter_code
_entity_poly.pdbx_strand_id
1 'polypeptide(L)'
;MSCISRKFAFDVGNVNIGTSKSFFFMKELVGGYANVGATMRAFRNFRRDLKEYVGEPDAQMIIEKFNAKKESCESFYFAYELDKEEHLTKLFWADSVARRNYELYGDAVSFDATFDTNKYNMVFCPFTGIDKHEKCVTFGFALLSKEDIPHFKWAFDQFLKAMGRNPVCIITDQCPEMKQAIPMSFHATEEFPATKHRLCTLQVILTLN
;
A
#
# COMPACT_ATOMS: atom_id res chain seq x y z
N MET A 1 10.82 10.74 -25.11
CA MET A 1 10.56 11.95 -24.29
C MET A 1 11.68 12.10 -23.28
N SER A 2 12.18 13.32 -23.07
CA SER A 2 13.12 13.61 -21.97
C SER A 2 12.47 13.41 -20.60
N CYS A 3 13.28 13.32 -19.53
CA CYS A 3 12.77 13.19 -18.15
C CYS A 3 11.83 14.35 -17.77
N ILE A 4 12.21 15.58 -18.14
CA ILE A 4 11.43 16.80 -17.87
C ILE A 4 10.07 16.74 -18.59
N SER A 5 10.05 16.38 -19.87
CA SER A 5 8.80 16.29 -20.64
C SER A 5 7.87 15.20 -20.09
N ARG A 6 8.42 14.08 -19.58
CA ARG A 6 7.64 13.00 -18.94
C ARG A 6 7.02 13.46 -17.62
N LYS A 7 7.79 14.10 -16.74
CA LYS A 7 7.29 14.64 -15.47
C LYS A 7 6.18 15.67 -15.72
N PHE A 8 6.42 16.61 -16.62
CA PHE A 8 5.43 17.61 -17.01
C PHE A 8 4.14 16.96 -17.54
N ALA A 9 4.24 15.98 -18.45
CA ALA A 9 3.07 15.28 -19.00
C ALA A 9 2.29 14.47 -17.95
N PHE A 10 2.95 13.97 -16.91
CA PHE A 10 2.32 13.31 -15.78
C PHE A 10 1.56 14.31 -14.89
N ASP A 11 2.22 15.41 -14.50
CA ASP A 11 1.66 16.42 -13.60
C ASP A 11 0.42 17.09 -14.20
N VAL A 12 0.47 17.49 -15.48
CA VAL A 12 -0.69 18.07 -16.19
C VAL A 12 -1.82 17.07 -16.40
N GLY A 13 -1.51 15.77 -16.46
CA GLY A 13 -2.50 14.69 -16.53
C GLY A 13 -3.30 14.55 -15.24
N ASN A 14 -2.65 14.74 -14.07
CA ASN A 14 -3.31 14.68 -12.76
C ASN A 14 -4.31 15.82 -12.54
N VAL A 15 -4.13 16.95 -13.24
CA VAL A 15 -5.06 18.10 -13.22
C VAL A 15 -6.01 18.12 -14.43
N ASN A 16 -6.17 16.98 -15.12
CA ASN A 16 -7.11 16.79 -16.25
C ASN A 16 -6.88 17.72 -17.46
N ILE A 17 -5.64 18.16 -17.71
CA ILE A 17 -5.30 18.92 -18.92
C ILE A 17 -5.12 17.95 -20.10
N GLY A 18 -5.83 18.21 -21.20
CA GLY A 18 -5.76 17.39 -22.40
C GLY A 18 -4.36 17.35 -23.04
N THR A 19 -3.94 16.17 -23.49
CA THR A 19 -2.58 15.88 -24.00
C THR A 19 -2.09 16.82 -25.11
N SER A 20 -2.98 17.24 -26.01
CA SER A 20 -2.64 18.21 -27.06
C SER A 20 -2.36 19.62 -26.48
N LYS A 21 -3.15 20.06 -25.49
CA LYS A 21 -2.91 21.35 -24.80
C LYS A 21 -1.60 21.33 -24.03
N SER A 22 -1.31 20.21 -23.35
CA SER A 22 -0.03 20.01 -22.64
C SER A 22 1.17 20.13 -23.56
N PHE A 23 1.11 19.54 -24.76
CA PHE A 23 2.19 19.67 -25.74
C PHE A 23 2.45 21.12 -26.17
N PHE A 24 1.38 21.89 -26.41
CA PHE A 24 1.50 23.31 -26.76
C PHE A 24 2.08 24.14 -25.61
N PHE A 25 1.63 23.90 -24.37
CA PHE A 25 2.21 24.55 -23.20
C PHE A 25 3.71 24.25 -23.07
N MET A 26 4.10 22.99 -23.23
CA MET A 26 5.51 22.61 -23.18
C MET A 26 6.32 23.33 -24.25
N LYS A 27 5.79 23.46 -25.47
CA LYS A 27 6.42 24.20 -26.58
C LYS A 27 6.63 25.67 -26.23
N GLU A 28 5.65 26.34 -25.62
CA GLU A 28 5.81 27.73 -25.18
C GLU A 28 6.88 27.85 -24.07
N LEU A 29 6.91 26.90 -23.11
CA LEU A 29 7.87 26.90 -22.01
C LEU A 29 9.33 26.72 -22.46
N VAL A 30 9.57 25.95 -23.52
CA VAL A 30 10.91 25.66 -24.04
C VAL A 30 11.28 26.50 -25.28
N GLY A 31 10.44 27.47 -25.65
CA GLY A 31 10.72 28.42 -26.72
C GLY A 31 10.68 27.84 -28.14
N GLY A 32 9.96 26.75 -28.37
CA GLY A 32 9.74 26.22 -29.73
C GLY A 32 9.68 24.69 -29.83
N TYR A 33 9.13 24.21 -30.95
CA TYR A 33 8.88 22.77 -31.17
C TYR A 33 10.16 21.93 -31.17
N ALA A 34 11.25 22.44 -31.73
CA ALA A 34 12.54 21.74 -31.77
C ALA A 34 13.11 21.45 -30.37
N ASN A 35 12.78 22.30 -29.38
CA ASN A 35 13.31 22.24 -28.02
C ASN A 35 12.46 21.37 -27.07
N VAL A 36 11.28 20.90 -27.50
CA VAL A 36 10.39 20.07 -26.67
C VAL A 36 10.97 18.67 -26.40
N GLY A 37 11.83 18.17 -27.31
CA GLY A 37 12.44 16.84 -27.19
C GLY A 37 11.42 15.69 -27.20
N ALA A 38 10.22 15.95 -27.72
CA ALA A 38 9.12 15.00 -27.81
C ALA A 38 8.11 15.45 -28.88
N THR A 39 7.32 14.50 -29.38
CA THR A 39 6.25 14.79 -30.36
C THR A 39 4.89 14.87 -29.67
N MET A 40 3.92 15.53 -30.31
CA MET A 40 2.52 15.53 -29.83
C MET A 40 1.96 14.10 -29.73
N ARG A 41 2.37 13.20 -30.63
CA ARG A 41 2.01 11.78 -30.56
C ARG A 41 2.57 11.12 -29.29
N ALA A 42 3.80 11.45 -28.89
CA ALA A 42 4.38 10.97 -27.63
C ALA A 42 3.58 11.47 -26.42
N PHE A 43 3.11 12.73 -26.41
CA PHE A 43 2.23 13.24 -25.34
C PHE A 43 0.86 12.55 -25.31
N ARG A 44 0.26 12.28 -26.49
CA ARG A 44 -1.01 11.56 -26.59
C ARG A 44 -0.90 10.12 -26.10
N ASN A 45 0.20 9.46 -26.46
CA ASN A 45 0.47 8.09 -26.08
C ASN A 45 1.05 7.98 -24.67
N PHE A 46 1.56 9.07 -24.08
CA PHE A 46 2.28 9.05 -22.81
C PHE A 46 1.55 8.27 -21.71
N ARG A 47 0.24 8.48 -21.53
CA ARG A 47 -0.53 7.76 -20.50
C ARG A 47 -0.68 6.27 -20.81
N ARG A 48 -0.79 5.91 -22.09
CA ARG A 48 -0.83 4.51 -22.53
C ARG A 48 0.55 3.88 -22.37
N ASP A 49 1.59 4.52 -22.88
CA ASP A 49 2.97 4.04 -22.82
C ASP A 49 3.47 3.99 -21.36
N LEU A 50 3.02 4.91 -20.49
CA LEU A 50 3.22 4.85 -19.05
C LEU A 50 2.43 3.68 -18.45
N LYS A 51 1.18 3.46 -18.85
CA LYS A 51 0.39 2.31 -18.42
C LYS A 51 0.90 0.97 -18.96
N GLU A 52 1.66 0.97 -20.05
CA GLU A 52 2.29 -0.19 -20.68
C GLU A 52 3.66 -0.47 -20.03
N TYR A 53 4.43 0.59 -19.76
CA TYR A 53 5.63 0.56 -18.93
C TYR A 53 5.31 0.11 -17.49
N VAL A 54 4.19 0.59 -16.93
CA VAL A 54 3.63 0.15 -15.63
C VAL A 54 2.72 -1.08 -15.81
N GLY A 55 2.58 -1.58 -17.05
CA GLY A 55 1.51 -2.47 -17.49
C GLY A 55 1.71 -3.94 -17.18
N GLU A 56 2.92 -4.33 -16.84
CA GLU A 56 3.28 -5.68 -16.43
C GLU A 56 4.09 -5.62 -15.12
N PRO A 57 4.19 -6.74 -14.39
CA PRO A 57 4.51 -6.73 -12.97
C PRO A 57 5.96 -6.33 -12.81
N ASP A 58 6.23 -5.09 -12.45
CA ASP A 58 7.53 -4.74 -11.93
C ASP A 58 7.42 -4.64 -10.41
N ALA A 59 7.33 -5.82 -9.78
CA ALA A 59 7.58 -5.96 -8.34
C ALA A 59 8.87 -5.22 -7.97
N GLN A 60 9.87 -5.27 -8.87
CA GLN A 60 11.11 -4.51 -8.78
C GLN A 60 10.86 -3.00 -8.71
N MET A 61 10.00 -2.39 -9.53
CA MET A 61 9.69 -0.95 -9.42
C MET A 61 9.11 -0.57 -8.05
N ILE A 62 8.21 -1.38 -7.49
CA ILE A 62 7.65 -1.11 -6.16
C ILE A 62 8.75 -1.25 -5.10
N ILE A 63 9.55 -2.31 -5.19
CA ILE A 63 10.68 -2.58 -4.29
C ILE A 63 11.71 -1.43 -4.36
N GLU A 64 12.13 -1.02 -5.56
CA GLU A 64 13.05 0.11 -5.78
C GLU A 64 12.51 1.41 -5.20
N LYS A 65 11.22 1.68 -5.43
CA LYS A 65 10.56 2.85 -4.85
C LYS A 65 10.53 2.78 -3.32
N PHE A 66 10.33 1.62 -2.74
CA PHE A 66 10.28 1.43 -1.28
C PHE A 66 11.68 1.46 -0.67
N ASN A 67 12.70 0.96 -1.37
CA ASN A 67 14.11 1.14 -1.03
C ASN A 67 14.47 2.64 -0.99
N ALA A 68 14.13 3.41 -2.03
CA ALA A 68 14.37 4.85 -2.04
C ALA A 68 13.64 5.59 -0.90
N LYS A 69 12.41 5.14 -0.55
CA LYS A 69 11.69 5.65 0.63
C LYS A 69 12.38 5.30 1.94
N LYS A 70 12.94 4.09 2.05
CA LYS A 70 13.68 3.64 3.24
C LYS A 70 14.99 4.41 3.41
N GLU A 71 15.71 4.67 2.32
CA GLU A 71 16.93 5.48 2.31
C GLU A 71 16.66 6.94 2.70
N SER A 72 15.54 7.49 2.25
CA SER A 72 15.15 8.87 2.58
C SER A 72 14.50 9.03 3.96
N CYS A 73 13.93 7.97 4.52
CA CYS A 73 13.27 7.99 5.82
C CYS A 73 13.53 6.68 6.58
N GLU A 74 14.41 6.73 7.58
CA GLU A 74 14.74 5.57 8.40
C GLU A 74 13.51 4.96 9.10
N SER A 75 12.54 5.80 9.46
CA SER A 75 11.29 5.36 10.08
C SER A 75 10.34 4.65 9.12
N PHE A 76 10.50 4.77 7.80
CA PHE A 76 9.75 3.97 6.85
C PHE A 76 10.11 2.49 7.03
N TYR A 77 9.12 1.61 7.09
CA TYR A 77 9.32 0.17 7.18
C TYR A 77 8.61 -0.51 6.03
N PHE A 78 9.25 -1.49 5.40
CA PHE A 78 8.59 -2.38 4.47
C PHE A 78 9.28 -3.75 4.46
N ALA A 79 8.53 -4.77 4.05
CA ALA A 79 9.00 -6.14 3.86
C ALA A 79 8.23 -6.78 2.71
N TYR A 80 8.84 -7.74 2.01
CA TYR A 80 8.19 -8.41 0.88
C TYR A 80 8.68 -9.85 0.71
N GLU A 81 7.89 -10.66 0.00
CA GLU A 81 8.28 -11.99 -0.47
C GLU A 81 7.90 -12.15 -1.95
N LEU A 82 8.81 -12.76 -2.70
CA LEU A 82 8.61 -13.13 -4.10
C LEU A 82 8.44 -14.65 -4.21
N ASP A 83 7.71 -15.11 -5.22
CA ASP A 83 7.71 -16.52 -5.58
C ASP A 83 8.93 -16.90 -6.44
N LYS A 84 8.93 -18.13 -6.96
CA LYS A 84 10.02 -18.65 -7.80
C LYS A 84 10.12 -17.97 -9.16
N GLU A 85 9.05 -17.30 -9.58
CA GLU A 85 8.94 -16.59 -10.85
C GLU A 85 9.13 -15.07 -10.66
N GLU A 86 9.63 -14.65 -9.49
CA GLU A 86 9.86 -13.26 -9.10
C GLU A 86 8.59 -12.40 -8.99
N HIS A 87 7.41 -13.04 -8.89
CA HIS A 87 6.17 -12.33 -8.67
C HIS A 87 5.99 -12.00 -7.19
N LEU A 88 5.50 -10.78 -6.92
CA LEU A 88 5.20 -10.33 -5.57
C LEU A 88 4.05 -11.14 -4.97
N THR A 89 4.33 -11.89 -3.89
CA THR A 89 3.32 -12.66 -3.17
C THR A 89 2.86 -11.98 -1.91
N LYS A 90 3.76 -11.27 -1.22
CA LYS A 90 3.48 -10.58 0.02
C LYS A 90 4.23 -9.26 0.04
N LEU A 91 3.57 -8.19 0.47
CA LEU A 91 4.18 -6.89 0.70
C LEU A 91 3.53 -6.25 1.91
N PHE A 92 4.35 -5.72 2.82
CA PHE A 92 3.91 -4.95 3.97
C PHE A 92 4.66 -3.62 3.97
N TRP A 93 3.99 -2.53 4.32
CA TRP A 93 4.66 -1.26 4.58
C TRP A 93 3.94 -0.40 5.62
N ALA A 94 4.73 0.41 6.32
CA ALA A 94 4.27 1.42 7.24
C ALA A 94 5.20 2.64 7.14
N ASP A 95 4.64 3.82 6.90
CA ASP A 95 5.43 5.05 6.91
C ASP A 95 5.62 5.59 8.33
N SER A 96 6.41 6.66 8.45
CA SER A 96 6.72 7.28 9.74
C SER A 96 5.47 7.78 10.47
N VAL A 97 4.48 8.29 9.74
CA VAL A 97 3.22 8.79 10.29
C VAL A 97 2.39 7.63 10.80
N ALA A 98 2.29 6.54 10.05
CA ALA A 98 1.52 5.37 10.40
C ALA A 98 2.08 4.68 11.66
N ARG A 99 3.40 4.56 11.76
CA ARG A 99 4.07 4.05 12.96
C ARG A 99 3.85 4.97 14.17
N ARG A 100 3.96 6.28 13.98
CA ARG A 100 3.68 7.27 15.04
C ARG A 100 2.22 7.24 15.49
N ASN A 101 1.29 7.04 14.57
CA ASN A 101 -0.12 6.87 14.89
C ASN A 101 -0.33 5.62 15.77
N TYR A 102 0.38 4.52 15.47
CA TYR A 102 0.28 3.30 16.27
C TYR A 102 0.85 3.48 17.69
N GLU A 103 1.94 4.22 17.84
CA GLU A 103 2.47 4.57 19.17
C GLU A 103 1.42 5.27 20.05
N LEU A 104 0.57 6.10 19.45
CA LEU A 104 -0.44 6.89 20.18
C LEU A 104 -1.80 6.20 20.29
N TYR A 105 -2.20 5.42 19.28
CA TYR A 105 -3.58 4.94 19.07
C TYR A 105 -3.66 3.44 18.77
N GLY A 106 -2.56 2.70 18.84
CA GLY A 106 -2.45 1.29 18.44
C GLY A 106 -3.07 0.26 19.39
N ASP A 107 -3.89 0.68 20.35
CA ASP A 107 -4.48 -0.23 21.33
C ASP A 107 -5.61 -1.07 20.72
N ALA A 108 -6.43 -0.45 19.86
CA ALA A 108 -7.45 -1.11 19.08
C ALA A 108 -7.10 -1.00 17.59
N VAL A 109 -6.86 -2.16 16.97
CA VAL A 109 -6.54 -2.24 15.54
C VAL A 109 -7.65 -2.97 14.82
N SER A 110 -8.14 -2.40 13.73
CA SER A 110 -8.96 -3.08 12.75
C SER A 110 -8.08 -3.57 11.61
N PHE A 111 -8.24 -4.83 11.23
CA PHE A 111 -7.63 -5.44 10.07
C PHE A 111 -8.74 -6.01 9.19
N ASP A 112 -8.89 -5.42 8.01
CA ASP A 112 -9.94 -5.78 7.06
C ASP A 112 -9.28 -6.25 5.77
N ALA A 113 -9.71 -7.38 5.24
CA ALA A 113 -9.23 -7.90 3.96
C ALA A 113 -10.23 -7.49 2.89
N THR A 114 -9.96 -6.38 2.20
CA THR A 114 -10.85 -5.92 1.13
C THR A 114 -10.46 -6.63 -0.17
N PHE A 115 -11.33 -7.52 -0.64
CA PHE A 115 -11.26 -8.09 -1.98
C PHE A 115 -11.75 -7.02 -2.97
N ASP A 116 -10.88 -6.10 -3.33
CA ASP A 116 -11.06 -5.30 -4.54
C ASP A 116 -9.85 -5.56 -5.42
N THR A 117 -10.10 -6.21 -6.57
CA THR A 117 -9.08 -6.71 -7.47
C THR A 117 -8.30 -5.54 -8.04
N ASN A 118 -7.20 -5.19 -7.36
CA ASN A 118 -6.11 -4.53 -8.04
C ASN A 118 -5.75 -5.37 -9.28
N LYS A 119 -5.12 -4.77 -10.28
CA LYS A 119 -4.76 -5.45 -11.55
C LYS A 119 -3.99 -6.78 -11.35
N TYR A 120 -3.50 -7.03 -10.15
CA TYR A 120 -2.63 -8.12 -9.74
C TYR A 120 -3.35 -9.19 -8.89
N ASN A 121 -4.67 -9.10 -8.70
CA ASN A 121 -5.47 -10.06 -7.94
C ASN A 121 -4.93 -10.31 -6.52
N MET A 122 -4.27 -9.32 -5.92
CA MET A 122 -3.81 -9.37 -4.54
C MET A 122 -4.84 -8.72 -3.61
N VAL A 123 -4.99 -9.30 -2.43
CA VAL A 123 -5.83 -8.80 -1.35
C VAL A 123 -5.13 -7.64 -0.67
N PHE A 124 -5.83 -6.53 -0.56
CA PHE A 124 -5.36 -5.35 0.15
C PHE A 124 -5.92 -5.37 1.57
N CYS A 125 -4.99 -5.35 2.55
CA CYS A 125 -5.33 -5.44 3.95
C CYS A 125 -4.77 -4.25 4.74
N PRO A 126 -5.53 -3.16 4.90
CA PRO A 126 -5.12 -2.04 5.73
C PRO A 126 -5.19 -2.39 7.23
N PHE A 127 -4.18 -1.93 7.98
CA PHE A 127 -4.21 -1.88 9.45
C PHE A 127 -4.66 -0.48 9.86
N THR A 128 -5.81 -0.38 10.50
CA THR A 128 -6.43 0.90 10.88
C THR A 128 -6.82 0.95 12.34
N GLY A 129 -7.11 2.13 12.84
CA GLY A 129 -7.63 2.37 14.17
C GLY A 129 -8.37 3.69 14.22
N ILE A 130 -8.60 4.20 15.43
CA ILE A 130 -9.37 5.43 15.67
C ILE A 130 -8.52 6.36 16.54
N ASP A 131 -8.42 7.63 16.14
CA ASP A 131 -7.77 8.65 16.97
C ASP A 131 -8.70 9.24 18.04
N LYS A 132 -8.21 10.22 18.80
CA LYS A 132 -8.97 10.91 19.87
C LYS A 132 -10.16 11.73 19.36
N HIS A 133 -10.27 11.94 18.05
CA HIS A 133 -11.33 12.69 17.40
C HIS A 133 -12.28 11.79 16.62
N GLU A 134 -12.26 10.48 16.91
CA GLU A 134 -13.09 9.47 16.25
C GLU A 134 -12.81 9.35 14.74
N LYS A 135 -11.61 9.77 14.30
CA LYS A 135 -11.21 9.67 12.90
C LYS A 135 -10.44 8.39 12.67
N CYS A 136 -10.69 7.78 11.51
CA CYS A 136 -9.91 6.64 11.04
C CYS A 136 -8.45 7.06 10.84
N VAL A 137 -7.54 6.31 11.46
CA VAL A 137 -6.10 6.44 11.27
C VAL A 137 -5.53 5.14 10.74
N THR A 138 -4.51 5.25 9.90
CA THR A 138 -3.82 4.09 9.33
C THR A 138 -2.51 3.85 10.05
N PHE A 139 -2.23 2.57 10.34
CA PHE A 139 -1.00 2.10 10.97
C PHE A 139 -0.08 1.40 9.96
N GLY A 140 -0.63 0.85 8.90
CA GLY A 140 0.15 0.24 7.83
C GLY A 140 -0.75 -0.48 6.84
N PHE A 141 -0.13 -1.16 5.89
CA PHE A 141 -0.84 -1.87 4.85
C PHE A 141 -0.13 -3.18 4.53
N ALA A 142 -0.91 -4.19 4.17
CA ALA A 142 -0.43 -5.41 3.54
C ALA A 142 -1.09 -5.63 2.18
N LEU A 143 -0.34 -6.26 1.27
CA LEU A 143 -0.81 -6.84 0.04
C LEU A 143 -0.44 -8.32 0.06
N LEU A 144 -1.43 -9.19 -0.10
CA LEU A 144 -1.28 -10.65 -0.01
C LEU A 144 -1.85 -11.31 -1.26
N SER A 145 -1.13 -12.26 -1.85
CA SER A 145 -1.62 -13.01 -3.00
C SER A 145 -2.67 -14.07 -2.64
N LYS A 146 -2.79 -14.44 -1.35
CA LYS A 146 -3.73 -15.44 -0.86
C LYS A 146 -4.27 -15.07 0.53
N GLU A 147 -5.50 -15.49 0.80
CA GLU A 147 -6.15 -15.44 2.11
C GLU A 147 -5.96 -16.78 2.82
N ASP A 148 -4.75 -17.04 3.29
CA ASP A 148 -4.45 -18.26 4.06
C ASP A 148 -3.69 -17.93 5.35
N ILE A 149 -3.60 -18.92 6.26
CA ILE A 149 -2.93 -18.77 7.56
C ILE A 149 -1.48 -18.28 7.38
N PRO A 150 -0.63 -18.88 6.52
CA PRO A 150 0.72 -18.39 6.27
C PRO A 150 0.81 -16.92 5.84
N HIS A 151 -0.09 -16.45 4.96
CA HIS A 151 -0.08 -15.08 4.46
C HIS A 151 -0.52 -14.09 5.53
N PHE A 152 -1.59 -14.38 6.27
CA PHE A 152 -2.03 -13.54 7.38
C PHE A 152 -1.01 -13.51 8.52
N LYS A 153 -0.45 -14.67 8.89
CA LYS A 153 0.59 -14.74 9.91
C LYS A 153 1.79 -13.89 9.51
N TRP A 154 2.24 -13.99 8.26
CA TRP A 154 3.31 -13.15 7.77
C TRP A 154 2.98 -11.66 7.90
N ALA A 155 1.78 -11.23 7.51
CA ALA A 155 1.37 -9.82 7.63
C ALA A 155 1.38 -9.34 9.08
N PHE A 156 0.87 -10.15 10.01
CA PHE A 156 0.87 -9.86 11.45
C PHE A 156 2.27 -9.83 12.05
N ASP A 157 3.15 -10.74 11.65
CA ASP A 157 4.55 -10.74 12.07
C ASP A 157 5.28 -9.47 11.59
N GLN A 158 5.06 -9.05 10.34
CA GLN A 158 5.65 -7.82 9.81
C GLN A 158 5.08 -6.58 10.48
N PHE A 159 3.78 -6.57 10.79
CA PHE A 159 3.15 -5.52 11.57
C PHE A 159 3.79 -5.41 12.97
N LEU A 160 3.94 -6.54 13.68
CA LEU A 160 4.57 -6.55 15.00
C LEU A 160 6.02 -6.03 14.95
N LYS A 161 6.80 -6.45 13.95
CA LYS A 161 8.18 -5.96 13.74
C LYS A 161 8.23 -4.46 13.47
N ALA A 162 7.32 -3.94 12.66
CA ALA A 162 7.25 -2.51 12.34
C ALA A 162 6.87 -1.67 13.56
N MET A 163 5.98 -2.20 14.40
CA MET A 163 5.36 -1.47 15.51
C MET A 163 6.06 -1.65 16.86
N GLY A 164 6.78 -2.76 17.06
CA GLY A 164 7.53 -3.05 18.28
C GLY A 164 6.69 -3.51 19.48
N ARG A 165 5.36 -3.59 19.37
CA ARG A 165 4.46 -4.09 20.42
C ARG A 165 3.18 -4.68 19.86
N ASN A 166 2.56 -5.58 20.63
CA ASN A 166 1.23 -6.12 20.32
C ASN A 166 0.14 -5.04 20.46
N PRO A 167 -0.92 -5.09 19.63
CA PRO A 167 -2.13 -4.34 19.90
C PRO A 167 -2.86 -4.97 21.09
N VAL A 168 -3.60 -4.17 21.87
CA VAL A 168 -4.39 -4.72 23.00
C VAL A 168 -5.55 -5.56 22.47
N CYS A 169 -6.18 -5.09 21.41
CA CYS A 169 -7.26 -5.76 20.73
C CYS A 169 -7.11 -5.62 19.22
N ILE A 170 -7.38 -6.72 18.50
CA ILE A 170 -7.52 -6.71 17.05
C ILE A 170 -8.95 -7.11 16.66
N ILE A 171 -9.54 -6.35 15.76
CA ILE A 171 -10.88 -6.53 15.21
C ILE A 171 -10.69 -6.96 13.77
N THR A 172 -11.27 -8.11 13.40
CA THR A 172 -11.24 -8.61 12.02
C THR A 172 -12.64 -9.02 11.56
N ASP A 173 -12.76 -9.32 10.28
CA ASP A 173 -13.89 -10.06 9.74
C ASP A 173 -13.95 -11.51 10.29
N GLN A 174 -14.98 -12.24 9.87
CA GLN A 174 -15.17 -13.64 10.22
C GLN A 174 -14.36 -14.55 9.29
N CYS A 175 -13.03 -14.51 9.43
CA CYS A 175 -12.10 -15.38 8.69
C CYS A 175 -11.48 -16.44 9.63
N PRO A 176 -11.73 -17.76 9.40
CA PRO A 176 -11.11 -18.84 10.16
C PRO A 176 -9.57 -18.81 10.16
N GLU A 177 -8.98 -18.38 9.05
CA GLU A 177 -7.55 -18.28 8.85
C GLU A 177 -6.95 -17.17 9.72
N MET A 178 -7.56 -15.98 9.73
CA MET A 178 -7.14 -14.88 10.62
C MET A 178 -7.27 -15.27 12.10
N LYS A 179 -8.35 -15.94 12.48
CA LYS A 179 -8.57 -16.43 13.85
C LYS A 179 -7.45 -17.35 14.33
N GLN A 180 -6.85 -18.13 13.43
CA GLN A 180 -5.69 -18.98 13.74
C GLN A 180 -4.36 -18.23 13.68
N ALA A 181 -4.18 -17.31 12.74
CA ALA A 181 -2.94 -16.57 12.56
C ALA A 181 -2.66 -15.52 13.65
N ILE A 182 -3.71 -14.91 14.22
CA ILE A 182 -3.61 -13.91 15.29
C ILE A 182 -2.86 -14.44 16.53
N PRO A 183 -3.27 -15.54 17.19
CA PRO A 183 -2.58 -16.04 18.37
C PRO A 183 -1.17 -16.57 18.07
N MET A 184 -0.87 -16.94 16.81
CA MET A 184 0.49 -17.34 16.43
C MET A 184 1.46 -16.15 16.39
N SER A 185 0.96 -14.97 16.01
CA SER A 185 1.80 -13.78 15.79
C SER A 185 1.79 -12.86 17.02
N PHE A 186 0.62 -12.60 17.58
CA PHE A 186 0.41 -11.73 18.74
C PHE A 186 0.24 -12.51 20.04
N HIS A 187 1.15 -13.45 20.29
CA HIS A 187 1.22 -14.21 21.53
C HIS A 187 1.77 -13.35 22.68
N ALA A 188 1.56 -13.79 23.91
CA ALA A 188 2.14 -13.13 25.08
C ALA A 188 3.66 -13.31 25.09
N THR A 189 4.39 -12.23 25.34
CA THR A 189 5.83 -12.22 25.59
C THR A 189 6.08 -11.71 27.01
N GLU A 190 7.35 -11.70 27.45
CA GLU A 190 7.71 -11.12 28.76
C GLU A 190 7.37 -9.61 28.85
N GLU A 191 7.38 -8.92 27.70
CA GLU A 191 7.17 -7.48 27.61
C GLU A 191 5.71 -7.09 27.34
N PHE A 192 4.94 -7.94 26.63
CA PHE A 192 3.59 -7.60 26.18
C PHE A 192 2.58 -8.74 26.38
N PRO A 193 1.34 -8.43 26.80
CA PRO A 193 0.28 -9.42 26.86
C PRO A 193 -0.15 -9.87 25.45
N ALA A 194 -0.82 -11.03 25.39
CA ALA A 194 -1.43 -11.52 24.16
C ALA A 194 -2.57 -10.60 23.70
N THR A 195 -2.70 -10.42 22.39
CA THR A 195 -3.79 -9.62 21.79
C THR A 195 -5.13 -10.32 21.94
N LYS A 196 -6.17 -9.55 22.28
CA LYS A 196 -7.55 -10.04 22.29
C LYS A 196 -8.13 -9.96 20.87
N HIS A 197 -8.63 -11.08 20.35
CA HIS A 197 -9.33 -11.10 19.06
C HIS A 197 -10.82 -10.80 19.23
N ARG A 198 -11.35 -9.90 18.40
CA ARG A 198 -12.76 -9.55 18.29
C ARG A 198 -13.21 -9.61 16.84
N LEU A 199 -14.49 -9.91 16.64
CA LEU A 199 -15.11 -9.88 15.32
C LEU A 199 -15.79 -8.55 15.09
N CYS A 200 -15.70 -8.03 13.86
CA CYS A 200 -16.39 -6.81 13.45
C CYS A 200 -17.91 -7.05 13.41
N THR A 201 -18.67 -6.26 14.18
CA THR A 201 -20.13 -6.41 14.29
C THR A 201 -20.85 -6.09 12.99
N LEU A 202 -20.35 -5.15 12.18
CA LEU A 202 -20.94 -4.80 10.89
C LEU A 202 -20.95 -6.00 9.94
N GLN A 203 -19.87 -6.78 9.90
CA GLN A 203 -19.80 -7.96 9.03
C GLN A 203 -20.72 -9.09 9.51
N VAL A 204 -20.82 -9.31 10.83
CA VAL A 204 -21.75 -10.31 11.40
C VAL A 204 -23.21 -10.00 11.04
N ILE A 205 -23.58 -8.72 10.97
CA ILE A 205 -24.94 -8.32 10.58
C ILE A 205 -25.16 -8.50 9.07
N LEU A 206 -24.14 -8.26 8.25
CA LEU A 206 -24.22 -8.39 6.79
C LEU A 206 -24.26 -9.86 6.31
N THR A 207 -23.73 -10.81 7.08
CA THR A 207 -23.78 -12.26 6.74
C THR A 207 -24.99 -13.00 7.29
N LEU A 208 -25.86 -12.36 8.07
CA LEU A 208 -27.08 -12.95 8.66
C LEU A 208 -28.38 -12.58 7.92
N ASN A 209 -28.30 -11.88 6.78
CA ASN A 209 -29.40 -11.59 5.85
C ASN A 209 -29.13 -12.18 4.48
#